data_AF-A0A924JMX8-F1
#
_entry.id   AF-A0A924JMX8-F1
#
_cell.length_a   1.000
_cell.length_b   1.000
_cell.length_c   1.000
_cell.angle_alpha   90.00
_cell.angle_beta   90.00
_cell.angle_gamma   90.00
#
_symmetry.space_group_name_H-M   'P 1'
#
loop_
_entity.id
_entity.type
_entity.pdbx_description
1 polymer ?
#
loop_
_entity_poly.entity_id
_entity_poly.type
_entity_poly.pdbx_seq_one_letter_code
_entity_poly.pdbx_strand_id
1 'polypeptide(L)' 'MTTEPTSKFDPHYIAVLREVLEIAVGEIAAEHRTPATKAMMAETIVRHAAEGVTDAGDLVSYAVRAGAGGAP' A
#
# COMPACT_ATOMS: atom_id res chain seq x y z
N MET A 1 -7.44 -20.92 25.67
CA MET A 1 -6.77 -19.96 24.77
C MET A 1 -7.59 -19.93 23.50
N THR A 2 -8.49 -18.96 23.39
CA THR A 2 -9.38 -18.79 22.23
C THR A 2 -8.52 -18.33 21.07
N THR A 3 -8.40 -19.16 20.04
CA THR A 3 -7.91 -18.75 18.73
C THR A 3 -8.99 -17.85 18.11
N GLU A 4 -8.94 -16.56 18.44
CA GLU A 4 -9.69 -15.58 17.67
C GLU A 4 -9.20 -15.68 16.23
N PRO A 5 -10.09 -15.74 15.22
CA PRO A 5 -9.65 -15.59 13.85
C PRO A 5 -9.03 -14.20 13.79
N THR A 6 -7.70 -14.11 13.72
CA THR A 6 -7.01 -12.88 13.35
C THR A 6 -7.68 -12.41 12.07
N SER A 7 -8.55 -11.41 12.17
CA SER A 7 -9.13 -10.78 11.00
C SER A 7 -7.93 -10.32 10.21
N LYS A 8 -7.67 -10.95 9.06
CA LYS A 8 -6.48 -10.69 8.22
C LYS A 8 -6.39 -9.20 7.84
N PHE A 9 -7.49 -8.48 7.99
CA PHE A 9 -7.62 -7.05 7.84
C PHE A 9 -8.35 -6.48 9.05
N ASP A 10 -7.59 -6.18 10.10
CA ASP A 10 -8.08 -5.36 11.21
C ASP A 10 -8.33 -3.91 10.73
N PRO A 11 -9.35 -3.19 11.25
CA PRO A 11 -9.63 -1.81 10.83
C PRO A 11 -8.44 -0.85 11.03
N HIS A 12 -7.67 -1.03 12.10
CA HIS A 12 -6.44 -0.26 12.34
C HIS A 12 -5.38 -0.58 11.29
N TYR A 13 -5.23 -1.87 10.96
CA TYR A 13 -4.32 -2.30 9.92
C TYR A 13 -4.69 -1.72 8.54
N ILE A 14 -5.97 -1.72 8.17
CA ILE A 14 -6.45 -1.07 6.93
C ILE A 14 -6.15 0.43 6.95
N ALA A 15 -6.34 1.09 8.09
CA ALA A 15 -6.06 2.53 8.22
C ALA A 15 -4.58 2.84 7.96
N VAL A 16 -3.67 2.02 8.50
CA VAL A 16 -2.22 2.14 8.25
C VAL A 16 -1.90 1.95 6.77
N LEU A 17 -2.40 0.88 6.13
CA LEU A 17 -2.14 0.65 4.70
C LEU A 17 -2.69 1.77 3.81
N ARG A 18 -3.83 2.36 4.21
CA ARG A 18 -4.42 3.50 3.50
C ARG A 18 -3.55 4.75 3.66
N GLU A 19 -3.02 5.01 4.84
CA GLU A 19 -2.11 6.13 5.08
C GLU A 19 -0.84 6.00 4.25
N VAL A 20 -0.22 4.80 4.25
CA VAL A 20 0.92 4.46 3.39
C VAL A 20 0.62 4.73 1.91
N LEU A 21 -0.57 4.34 1.44
CA LEU A 21 -0.99 4.59 0.06
C LEU A 21 -1.09 6.09 -0.25
N GLU A 22 -1.72 6.88 0.61
CA GLU A 22 -1.86 8.32 0.36
C GLU A 22 -0.49 9.03 0.38
N ILE A 23 0.42 8.63 1.26
CA ILE A 23 1.81 9.13 1.28
C ILE A 23 2.50 8.78 -0.04
N ALA A 24 2.47 7.52 -0.46
CA ALA A 24 3.12 7.09 -1.70
C ALA A 24 2.56 7.80 -2.94
N VAL A 25 1.24 8.02 -3.01
CA VAL A 25 0.61 8.78 -4.10
C VAL A 25 1.06 10.25 -4.09
N GLY A 26 1.34 10.82 -2.92
CA GLY A 26 1.90 12.15 -2.75
C GLY A 26 3.32 12.31 -3.30
N GLU A 27 4.10 11.23 -3.33
CA GLU A 27 5.50 11.21 -3.78
C GLU A 27 5.66 11.03 -5.30
N ILE A 28 4.69 10.44 -6.00
CA ILE A 28 4.75 10.29 -7.46
C ILE A 28 4.35 11.59 -8.20
N ALA A 29 4.83 11.75 -9.44
CA ALA A 29 4.49 12.89 -10.29
C ALA A 29 2.96 13.01 -10.47
N ALA A 30 2.43 14.24 -10.44
CA ALA A 30 0.98 14.50 -10.50
C ALA A 30 0.32 13.89 -11.75
N GLU A 31 1.04 13.85 -12.86
CA GLU A 31 0.62 13.26 -14.14
C GLU A 31 0.33 11.76 -14.03
N HIS A 32 0.99 11.07 -13.09
CA HIS A 32 0.83 9.63 -12.87
C HIS A 32 -0.18 9.29 -11.77
N ARG A 33 -0.72 10.29 -11.04
CA ARG A 33 -1.70 10.10 -9.94
C ARG A 33 -3.11 9.78 -10.45
N THR A 34 -3.22 8.79 -11.31
CA THR A 34 -4.50 8.31 -11.84
C THR A 34 -5.13 7.29 -10.89
N PRO A 35 -6.45 7.06 -10.96
CA PRO A 35 -7.11 5.99 -10.22
C PRO A 35 -6.49 4.61 -10.47
N ALA A 36 -6.03 4.36 -11.70
CA ALA A 36 -5.37 3.11 -12.08
C ALA A 36 -4.02 2.94 -11.37
N THR A 37 -3.18 3.97 -11.39
CA THR A 37 -1.89 3.95 -10.67
C THR A 37 -2.10 3.79 -9.16
N LYS A 38 -3.08 4.50 -8.59
CA LYS A 38 -3.41 4.38 -7.17
C LYS A 38 -3.85 2.96 -6.79
N ALA A 39 -4.62 2.29 -7.64
CA ALA A 39 -5.01 0.90 -7.43
C ALA A 39 -3.82 -0.07 -7.50
N MET A 40 -2.93 0.10 -8.48
CA MET A 40 -1.69 -0.69 -8.60
C MET A 40 -0.77 -0.51 -7.38
N MET A 41 -0.64 0.71 -6.88
CA MET A 41 0.13 1.02 -5.68
C MET A 41 -0.50 0.36 -4.44
N ALA A 42 -1.83 0.40 -4.32
CA ALA A 42 -2.54 -0.26 -3.22
C ALA A 42 -2.35 -1.79 -3.26
N GLU A 43 -2.42 -2.40 -4.44
CA GLU A 43 -2.14 -3.83 -4.61
C GLU A 43 -0.71 -4.17 -4.19
N THR A 44 0.27 -3.37 -4.61
CA THR A 44 1.69 -3.55 -4.28
C THR A 44 1.92 -3.53 -2.77
N ILE A 45 1.30 -2.58 -2.07
CA ILE A 45 1.36 -2.47 -0.60
C ILE A 45 0.80 -3.73 0.06
N VAL A 46 -0.41 -4.15 -0.32
CA VAL A 46 -1.07 -5.32 0.29
C VAL A 46 -0.28 -6.60 0.02
N ARG A 47 0.30 -6.75 -1.19
CA ARG A 47 1.11 -7.91 -1.56
C ARG A 47 2.36 -8.03 -0.70
N HIS A 48 3.14 -6.95 -0.60
CA HIS A 48 4.35 -6.97 0.24
C HIS A 48 4.03 -7.11 1.73
N ALA A 49 2.92 -6.51 2.18
CA ALA A 49 2.48 -6.70 3.55
C ALA A 49 2.06 -8.15 3.85
N ALA A 50 1.44 -8.84 2.88
CA ALA A 50 1.15 -10.27 2.97
C ALA A 50 2.41 -11.16 2.92
N GLU A 51 3.48 -10.70 2.29
CA GLU A 51 4.80 -11.36 2.27
C GLU A 51 5.60 -11.16 3.58
N GLY A 52 5.08 -10.34 4.50
CA GLY A 52 5.69 -10.10 5.82
C GLY A 52 6.45 -8.76 5.93
N VAL A 53 6.38 -7.89 4.93
CA VAL A 53 6.92 -6.53 5.01
C VAL A 53 5.96 -5.66 5.82
N THR A 54 6.38 -5.28 7.03
CA THR A 54 5.54 -4.48 7.94
C THR A 54 6.06 -3.06 8.17
N ASP A 55 7.25 -2.74 7.66
CA ASP A 55 7.79 -1.38 7.74
C ASP A 55 7.05 -0.44 6.77
N ALA A 56 6.54 0.67 7.31
CA ALA A 56 5.76 1.62 6.53
C ALA A 56 6.62 2.33 5.46
N GLY A 57 7.89 2.61 5.75
CA GLY A 57 8.82 3.23 4.81
C GLY A 57 9.13 2.33 3.62
N ASP A 58 9.35 1.04 3.87
CA ASP A 58 9.53 0.04 2.82
C ASP A 58 8.27 -0.07 1.94
N LEU A 59 7.08 -0.16 2.54
CA LEU A 59 5.82 -0.22 1.80
C LEU A 59 5.57 1.02 0.94
N VAL A 60 5.89 2.23 1.45
CA VAL A 60 5.86 3.47 0.65
C VAL A 60 6.85 3.37 -0.50
N SER A 61 8.09 2.96 -0.24
CA SER A 61 9.13 2.87 -1.29
C SER A 61 8.75 1.90 -2.41
N TYR A 62 8.16 0.74 -2.07
CA TYR A 62 7.67 -0.21 -3.07
C TYR A 62 6.52 0.37 -3.90
N ALA A 63 5.56 1.03 -3.24
CA ALA A 63 4.44 1.66 -3.89
C ALA A 63 4.88 2.79 -4.84
N VAL A 64 5.77 3.67 -4.40
CA VAL A 64 6.31 4.77 -5.22
C VAL A 64 7.04 4.23 -6.44
N ARG A 65 7.88 3.19 -6.26
CA ARG A 65 8.57 2.54 -7.37
C ARG A 65 7.59 1.94 -8.38
N ALA A 66 6.50 1.33 -7.92
CA ALA A 66 5.46 0.81 -8.80
C ALA A 66 4.73 1.95 -9.54
N GLY A 67 4.41 3.04 -8.86
CA GLY A 67 3.68 4.18 -9.42
C GLY A 67 4.52 5.17 -10.23
N ALA A 68 5.85 5.08 -10.18
CA ALA A 68 6.76 6.06 -10.79
C ALA A 68 6.58 6.21 -12.30
N GLY A 69 6.23 5.13 -13.01
CA GLY A 69 5.96 5.13 -14.45
C GLY A 69 4.48 5.28 -14.83
N GLY A 70 3.59 5.41 -13.86
CA GLY A 70 2.15 5.25 -14.08
C GLY A 70 1.74 3.78 -14.24
N ALA A 71 0.44 3.50 -14.13
CA ALA A 71 -0.10 2.20 -14.50
C ALA A 71 0.06 1.93 -16.01
N PRO A 72 0.34 0.69 -16.41
CA PRO A 72 0.46 0.28 -17.82
C PRO A 72 -0.84 0.45 -18.62
#